data_AF-A0A1V4SPN0-F1
#
_entry.id   AF-A0A1V4SPN0-F1
#
_cell.length_a   1.000
_cell.length_b   1.000
_cell.length_c   1.000
_cell.angle_alpha   90.00
_cell.angle_beta   90.00
_cell.angle_gamma   90.00
#
_symmetry.space_group_name_H-M   'P 1'
#
loop_
_entity.id
_entity.type
_entity.pdbx_description
1 polymer ?
#
loop_
_entity_poly.entity_id
_entity_poly.type
_entity_poly.pdbx_seq_one_letter_code
_entity_poly.pdbx_strand_id
1 'polypeptide(L)' 'MQHIEIGSLVYRKSYQKDVLFRVSDIRYINGKKIIILKGVNVRLIADAEEEDLDIKE' A
#
# COMPACT_ATOMS: atom_id res chain seq x y z
N MET A 1 4.12 0.07 -22.18
CA MET A 1 4.32 0.67 -20.83
C MET A 1 3.03 0.48 -20.05
N GLN A 2 3.08 -0.02 -18.82
CA GLN A 2 1.85 -0.15 -18.01
C GLN A 2 1.33 1.25 -17.66
N HIS A 3 0.05 1.49 -17.94
CA HIS A 3 -0.60 2.76 -17.63
C HIS A 3 -1.12 2.71 -16.19
N ILE A 4 -0.84 3.76 -15.40
CA ILE A 4 -1.35 3.90 -14.03
C ILE A 4 -2.63 4.73 -14.07
N GLU A 5 -3.72 4.11 -13.65
CA GLU A 5 -5.07 4.68 -13.57
C GLU A 5 -5.69 4.46 -12.18
N ILE A 6 -6.82 5.11 -11.91
CA ILE A 6 -7.58 4.89 -10.68
C ILE A 6 -8.01 3.41 -10.62
N GLY A 7 -7.78 2.77 -9.48
CA GLY A 7 -8.00 1.35 -9.28
C GLY A 7 -6.77 0.47 -9.51
N SER A 8 -5.72 0.96 -10.18
CA SER A 8 -4.47 0.24 -10.36
C SER A 8 -3.86 -0.18 -9.02
N LEU A 9 -3.32 -1.40 -8.97
CA LEU A 9 -2.57 -1.91 -7.83
C LEU A 9 -1.08 -1.62 -8.03
N VAL A 10 -0.46 -0.98 -7.04
CA VAL A 10 0.91 -0.48 -7.16
C VAL A 10 1.69 -0.68 -5.85
N TYR A 11 2.99 -0.87 -6.00
CA TYR A 11 3.95 -0.89 -4.89
C TYR A 11 4.79 0.38 -4.90
N ARG A 12 5.18 0.86 -3.71
CA ARG A 12 6.09 2.01 -3.60
C ARG A 12 7.54 1.51 -3.65
N LYS A 13 8.24 1.84 -4.74
CA LYS A 13 9.66 1.49 -4.92
C LYS A 13 10.54 2.00 -3.78
N SER A 14 10.26 3.20 -3.26
CA SER A 14 11.01 3.80 -2.16
C SER A 14 10.90 3.05 -0.83
N TYR A 15 9.94 2.13 -0.70
CA TYR A 15 9.74 1.26 0.48
C TYR A 15 9.98 -0.21 0.13
N GLN A 16 10.86 -0.48 -0.83
CA GLN A 16 11.23 -1.84 -1.24
C GLN A 16 10.04 -2.74 -1.66
N LYS A 17 8.92 -2.12 -2.05
CA LYS A 17 7.67 -2.82 -2.39
C LYS A 17 7.05 -3.57 -1.21
N ASP A 18 7.19 -3.03 -0.01
CA ASP A 18 6.65 -3.54 1.26
C ASP A 18 5.13 -3.77 1.28
N VAL A 19 4.36 -2.81 0.77
CA VAL A 19 2.90 -2.79 0.89
C VAL A 19 2.25 -2.56 -0.47
N LEU A 20 1.16 -3.29 -0.70
CA LEU A 20 0.31 -3.12 -1.87
C LEU A 20 -0.70 -1.99 -1.66
N PHE A 21 -0.73 -1.05 -2.59
CA PHE A 21 -1.67 0.06 -2.60
C PHE A 21 -2.58 0.01 -3.82
N ARG A 22 -3.78 0.58 -3.67
CA ARG A 22 -4.67 0.91 -4.79
C ARG A 22 -4.60 2.40 -5.07
N VAL A 23 -4.49 2.77 -6.34
CA VAL A 23 -4.62 4.18 -6.74
C VAL A 23 -6.06 4.62 -6.48
N SER A 24 -6.24 5.57 -5.57
CA SER A 24 -7.56 6.11 -5.23
C SER A 24 -7.87 7.39 -5.99
N ASP A 25 -6.84 8.17 -6.34
CA ASP A 25 -7.01 9.46 -7.01
C ASP A 25 -5.73 9.85 -7.75
N ILE A 26 -5.87 10.71 -8.76
CA ILE A 26 -4.76 11.23 -9.57
C ILE A 26 -4.97 12.74 -9.72
N ARG A 27 -4.02 13.54 -9.21
CA ARG A 27 -4.10 15.00 -9.22
C ARG A 27 -2.95 15.63 -9.98
N TYR A 28 -3.19 16.80 -10.53
CA TYR A 28 -2.14 17.67 -11.07
C TYR A 28 -2.00 18.89 -10.18
N ILE A 29 -0.86 19.00 -9.48
CA ILE A 29 -0.56 20.10 -8.56
C ILE A 29 0.73 20.74 -9.05
N ASN A 30 0.72 22.04 -9.36
CA ASN A 30 1.85 22.78 -9.90
C ASN A 30 2.51 22.10 -11.11
N GLY A 31 1.69 21.58 -12.03
CA GLY A 31 2.16 20.87 -13.23
C GLY A 31 2.71 19.46 -12.98
N LYS A 32 2.71 18.95 -11.76
CA LYS A 32 3.18 17.59 -11.42
C LYS A 32 2.01 16.64 -11.21
N LYS A 33 2.13 15.43 -11.76
CA LYS A 33 1.18 14.32 -11.53
C LYS A 33 1.45 13.68 -10.18
N ILE A 34 0.52 13.83 -9.25
CA ILE A 34 0.55 13.26 -7.90
C ILE A 34 -0.49 12.14 -7.83
N ILE A 35 -0.05 10.95 -7.41
CA ILE A 35 -0.91 9.76 -7.28
C ILE A 35 -1.25 9.58 -5.80
N ILE A 36 -2.54 9.59 -5.48
CA ILE A 36 -3.02 9.30 -4.13
C ILE A 36 -3.27 7.80 -4.03
N LEU A 37 -2.67 7.20 -3.00
CA LEU A 37 -2.68 5.77 -2.77
C LEU A 37 -3.49 5.46 -1.52
N LYS A 38 -4.37 4.47 -1.61
CA LYS A 38 -5.08 3.89 -0.47
C LYS A 38 -4.53 2.50 -0.25
N GLY A 39 -4.12 2.18 0.98
CA GLY A 39 -3.70 0.82 1.33
C GLY A 39 -4.82 -0.15 0.98
N VAL A 40 -4.49 -1.24 0.26
CA VAL A 40 -5.50 -2.25 -0.12
C VAL A 40 -6.02 -2.95 1.13
N ASN A 41 -5.13 -3.16 2.10
CA ASN A 41 -5.43 -3.71 3.41
C ASN A 41 -4.88 -2.75 4.47
N VAL A 42 -5.78 -2.00 5.11
CA VAL A 42 -5.52 -1.29 6.37
C VAL A 42 -6.19 -2.19 7.41
N ARG A 43 -5.53 -2.94 8.30
CA ARG A 43 -4.53 -2.64 9.35
C ARG A 43 -4.10 -4.01 9.92
N LEU A 44 -2.89 -4.18 10.45
CA LEU A 44 -2.62 -5.35 11.32
C LEU A 44 -1.82 -4.91 12.55
N ILE A 45 -2.56 -4.69 13.62
CA ILE A 45 -2.09 -4.58 14.99
C ILE A 45 -3.12 -5.40 15.78
N ALA A 46 -2.66 -6.41 16.51
CA ALA A 46 -3.48 -7.28 17.34
C ALA A 46 -2.71 -7.56 18.62
N ASP A 47 -3.40 -7.49 19.75
CA ASP A 47 -2.98 -8.12 20.99
C ASP A 47 -3.23 -9.63 20.91
N ALA A 48 -2.41 -10.42 21.62
CA ALA A 48 -2.54 -11.86 21.71
C ALA A 48 -2.00 -12.33 23.06
N GLU A 49 -2.56 -13.40 23.60
CA GLU A 49 -2.01 -14.08 24.76
C GLU A 49 -0.76 -14.88 24.35
N GLU A 50 0.25 -14.95 25.22
CA GLU A 50 1.56 -15.52 24.89
C GLU A 50 1.48 -16.99 24.45
N GLU A 51 0.52 -17.74 25.01
CA GLU A 51 0.26 -19.15 24.74
C GLU A 51 -0.32 -19.40 23.34
N ASP A 52 -0.85 -18.36 22.69
CA ASP A 52 -1.46 -18.39 21.35
C ASP A 52 -0.45 -18.07 20.23
N LEU A 53 0.83 -17.86 20.59
CA LEU A 53 1.89 -17.49 19.66
C LEU A 53 2.81 -18.69 19.38
N ASP A 54 3.05 -18.97 18.09
CA ASP A 54 4.00 -19.99 17.65
C ASP A 54 5.18 -19.34 16.91
N ILE A 55 6.39 -19.82 17.20
CA ILE A 55 7.61 -19.29 16.60
C ILE A 55 7.89 -20.06 15.32
N LYS A 56 7.86 -19.34 14.20
CA LYS A 56 8.20 -19.91 12.90
C LYS A 56 9.72 -20.13 12.80
N GLU A 57 10.14 -21.36 12.47
CA GLU A 57 11.52 -21.67 12.02
C GLU A 57 11.80 -21.19 10.58
#